data_AF-Q0ZNQ4-F1
#
_entry.id   AF-Q0ZNQ4-F1
#
_cell.length_a   1.000
_cell.length_b   1.000
_cell.length_c   1.000
_cell.angle_alpha   90.00
_cell.angle_beta   90.00
_cell.angle_gamma   90.00
#
_symmetry.space_group_name_H-M   'P 1'
#
loop_
_entity.id
_entity.type
_entity.pdbx_description
1 polymer ?
#
loop_
_entity_poly.entity_id
_entity_poly.type
_entity_poly.pdbx_seq_one_letter_code
_entity_poly.pdbx_strand_id
1 'polypeptide(L)'
;MNYHLNIKMFIFSISKNKNMEQIVDFPDPADYKYPEELRLPDGTLLMGKTIGESPLIMNRKKWRLYITYERLDNDPNNPRPIVRSTQTGVIYRLPNDSITNSILGYIKRNPGCTPEEVMGVILAWVQSEGVDLSNEDRMFTWALYVYDAISLLAIYGLIRIEK
;
A
#
# COMPACT_ATOMS: atom_id res chain seq x y z
N MET A 1 -0.96 39.50 51.07
CA MET A 1 -0.06 38.46 50.53
C MET A 1 -0.16 38.51 49.02
N ASN A 2 0.79 39.19 48.38
CA ASN A 2 0.82 39.41 46.94
C ASN A 2 1.58 38.28 46.24
N TYR A 3 0.95 37.68 45.25
CA TYR A 3 1.50 36.66 44.37
C TYR A 3 2.29 37.33 43.25
N HIS A 4 3.57 36.98 43.10
CA HIS A 4 4.33 37.24 41.88
C HIS A 4 4.95 35.93 41.38
N LEU A 5 4.21 35.23 40.53
CA LEU A 5 4.74 34.20 39.64
C LEU A 5 5.21 34.88 38.35
N ASN A 6 6.52 34.83 38.12
CA ASN A 6 7.19 35.38 36.97
C ASN A 6 7.16 34.34 35.84
N ILE A 7 6.13 34.38 34.99
CA ILE A 7 6.04 33.50 33.81
C ILE A 7 6.59 34.28 32.61
N LYS A 8 7.81 33.92 32.19
CA LYS A 8 8.34 34.31 30.88
C LYS A 8 7.40 33.76 29.80
N MET A 9 6.62 34.64 29.18
CA MET A 9 5.93 34.35 27.91
C MET A 9 6.99 34.08 26.83
N PHE A 10 7.17 32.81 26.47
CA PHE A 10 7.70 32.47 25.15
C PHE A 10 6.57 32.65 24.13
N ILE A 11 6.53 33.81 23.51
CA ILE A 11 5.72 34.03 22.31
C ILE A 11 6.46 33.30 21.18
N PHE A 12 6.05 32.07 20.88
CA PHE A 12 6.44 31.43 19.64
C PHE A 12 5.77 32.20 18.49
N SER A 13 6.59 32.76 17.61
CA SER A 13 6.16 33.33 16.33
C SER A 13 5.48 32.23 15.52
N ILE A 14 4.14 32.26 15.44
CA ILE A 14 3.38 31.41 14.52
C ILE A 14 3.72 31.87 13.10
N SER A 15 4.67 31.19 12.49
CA SER A 15 4.93 31.30 11.06
C SER A 15 3.69 30.81 10.31
N LYS A 16 3.03 31.74 9.61
CA LYS A 16 1.99 31.43 8.62
C LYS A 16 2.65 30.70 7.44
N ASN A 17 2.59 29.37 7.44
CA ASN A 17 2.75 28.59 6.21
C ASN A 17 1.41 27.95 5.84
N LYS A 18 0.87 28.35 4.69
CA LYS A 18 -0.33 27.79 4.06
C LYS A 18 -0.05 26.35 3.63
N ASN A 19 -0.88 25.40 4.08
CA ASN A 19 -1.03 24.03 3.57
C ASN A 19 0.29 23.27 3.31
N MET A 20 0.98 22.86 4.36
CA MET A 20 1.96 21.77 4.23
C MET A 20 1.16 20.48 4.05
N GLU A 21 1.05 19.96 2.82
CA GLU A 21 0.41 18.67 2.58
C GLU A 21 1.12 17.62 3.44
N GLN A 22 0.39 17.02 4.38
CA GLN A 22 0.96 16.07 5.32
C GLN A 22 1.31 14.78 4.57
N ILE A 23 2.62 14.46 4.50
CA ILE A 23 3.08 13.17 4.01
C ILE A 23 2.90 12.14 5.12
N VAL A 24 2.11 11.11 4.86
CA VAL A 24 1.84 10.00 5.78
C VAL A 24 2.65 8.78 5.34
N ASP A 25 3.20 7.99 6.26
CA ASP A 25 3.84 6.73 5.89
C ASP A 25 2.77 5.69 5.51
N PHE A 26 2.93 5.04 4.36
CA PHE A 26 2.11 3.91 3.96
C PHE A 26 2.44 2.70 4.85
N PRO A 27 1.44 1.93 5.31
CA PRO A 27 1.69 0.75 6.14
C PRO A 27 2.47 -0.33 5.38
N ASP A 28 3.45 -0.93 6.03
CA ASP A 28 4.12 -2.11 5.48
C ASP A 28 3.17 -3.32 5.55
N PRO A 29 2.93 -4.05 4.44
CA PRO A 29 2.12 -5.28 4.48
C PRO A 29 2.63 -6.32 5.48
N ALA A 30 3.93 -6.37 5.80
CA ALA A 30 4.48 -7.33 6.76
C ALA A 30 4.05 -7.03 8.21
N ASP A 31 3.92 -5.75 8.55
CA ASP A 31 3.66 -5.28 9.92
C ASP A 31 2.21 -4.82 10.14
N TYR A 32 1.41 -4.78 9.08
CA TYR A 32 0.04 -4.31 9.15
C TYR A 32 -0.84 -5.26 9.97
N LYS A 33 -1.63 -4.69 10.89
CA LYS A 33 -2.58 -5.45 11.70
C LYS A 33 -3.87 -5.65 10.91
N TYR A 34 -3.91 -6.71 10.12
CA TYR A 34 -5.07 -7.05 9.29
C TYR A 34 -6.31 -7.35 10.15
N PRO A 35 -7.45 -6.66 9.92
CA PRO A 35 -8.73 -7.07 10.50
C PRO A 35 -9.22 -8.38 9.87
N GLU A 36 -10.24 -9.02 10.48
CA GLU A 36 -10.84 -10.26 9.93
C GLU A 36 -11.44 -10.06 8.52
N GLU A 37 -11.87 -8.84 8.20
CA GLU A 37 -12.35 -8.47 6.87
C GLU A 37 -11.70 -7.18 6.40
N LEU A 38 -11.08 -7.20 5.23
CA LEU A 38 -10.68 -5.98 4.53
C LEU A 38 -11.68 -5.63 3.46
N ARG A 39 -12.17 -4.39 3.53
CA ARG A 39 -13.17 -3.85 2.63
C ARG A 39 -12.65 -2.58 1.96
N LEU A 40 -13.02 -2.39 0.70
CA LEU A 40 -12.86 -1.10 0.03
C LEU A 40 -13.72 -0.04 0.73
N PRO A 41 -13.45 1.26 0.51
CA PRO A 41 -14.25 2.35 1.06
C PRO A 41 -15.75 2.29 0.72
N ASP A 42 -16.13 1.64 -0.39
CA ASP A 42 -17.52 1.42 -0.80
C ASP A 42 -18.22 0.24 -0.09
N GLY A 43 -17.51 -0.46 0.81
CA GLY A 43 -18.00 -1.62 1.55
C GLY A 43 -17.76 -2.97 0.88
N THR A 44 -17.22 -3.00 -0.35
CA THR A 44 -16.87 -4.23 -1.05
C THR A 44 -15.84 -5.04 -0.27
N LEU A 45 -16.11 -6.32 -0.01
CA LEU A 45 -15.14 -7.25 0.58
C LEU A 45 -14.00 -7.60 -0.40
N LEU A 46 -12.76 -7.47 0.07
CA LEU A 46 -11.55 -7.89 -0.66
C LEU A 46 -10.95 -9.17 -0.08
N MET A 47 -10.76 -9.18 1.24
CA MET A 47 -10.19 -10.30 2.00
C MET A 47 -11.12 -10.61 3.16
N GLY A 48 -11.47 -11.88 3.32
CA GLY A 48 -12.29 -12.38 4.43
C GLY A 48 -11.43 -13.14 5.44
N LYS A 49 -12.10 -13.76 6.42
CA LYS A 49 -11.44 -14.53 7.48
C LYS A 49 -10.66 -15.73 6.94
N THR A 50 -11.12 -16.30 5.84
CA THR A 50 -10.45 -17.39 5.14
C THR A 50 -10.18 -17.05 3.68
N ILE A 51 -9.31 -17.83 3.04
CA ILE A 51 -8.99 -17.68 1.62
C ILE A 51 -10.21 -17.91 0.73
N GLY A 52 -11.05 -18.90 1.08
CA GLY A 52 -12.29 -19.18 0.35
C GLY A 52 -13.32 -18.05 0.45
N GLU A 53 -13.20 -17.22 1.49
CA GLU A 53 -14.04 -16.04 1.73
C GLU A 53 -13.40 -14.74 1.22
N SER A 54 -12.27 -14.81 0.51
CA SER A 54 -11.53 -13.64 0.03
C SER A 54 -11.79 -13.39 -1.46
N PRO A 55 -12.70 -12.46 -1.84
CA PRO A 55 -13.06 -12.23 -3.25
C PRO A 55 -11.88 -11.87 -4.14
N LEU A 56 -10.85 -11.19 -3.62
CA LEU A 56 -9.64 -10.88 -4.36
C LEU A 56 -8.94 -12.16 -4.86
N ILE A 57 -8.84 -13.19 -4.01
CA ILE A 57 -8.22 -14.48 -4.35
C ILE A 57 -9.16 -15.31 -5.22
N MET A 58 -10.45 -15.34 -4.89
CA MET A 58 -11.45 -16.12 -5.62
C MET A 58 -11.66 -15.61 -7.06
N ASN A 59 -11.52 -14.29 -7.27
CA ASN A 59 -11.65 -13.65 -8.57
C ASN A 59 -10.30 -13.20 -9.16
N ARG A 60 -9.18 -13.73 -8.65
CA ARG A 60 -7.82 -13.34 -9.06
C ARG A 60 -7.53 -13.40 -10.56
N LYS A 61 -8.30 -14.18 -11.33
CA LYS A 61 -8.20 -14.30 -12.80
C LYS A 61 -9.09 -13.32 -13.56
N LYS A 62 -10.13 -12.79 -12.91
CA LYS A 62 -11.20 -12.00 -13.52
C LYS A 62 -11.08 -10.52 -13.20
N TRP A 63 -10.75 -10.19 -11.96
CA TRP A 63 -10.59 -8.80 -11.55
C TRP A 63 -9.37 -8.16 -12.22
N ARG A 64 -9.43 -6.85 -12.37
CA ARG A 64 -8.48 -6.05 -13.15
C ARG A 64 -7.97 -4.90 -12.29
N LEU A 65 -6.66 -4.69 -12.28
CA LEU A 65 -5.96 -3.74 -11.42
C LEU A 65 -5.48 -2.52 -12.21
N TYR A 66 -5.65 -1.34 -11.65
CA TYR A 66 -5.18 -0.08 -12.25
C TYR A 66 -4.60 0.85 -11.20
N ILE A 67 -3.54 1.58 -11.58
CA ILE A 67 -2.96 2.62 -10.72
C ILE A 67 -3.93 3.79 -10.57
N THR A 68 -3.99 4.33 -9.36
CA THR A 68 -4.69 5.56 -9.01
C THR A 68 -3.85 6.44 -8.09
N TYR A 69 -2.58 6.59 -8.44
CA TYR A 69 -1.68 7.53 -7.81
C TYR A 69 -0.83 8.25 -8.85
N GLU A 70 -0.35 9.45 -8.49
CA GLU A 70 0.74 10.13 -9.18
C GLU A 70 1.99 10.11 -8.29
N ARG A 71 3.17 9.95 -8.89
CA ARG A 71 4.45 10.01 -8.17
C ARG A 71 4.87 11.46 -8.08
N LEU A 72 5.20 11.92 -6.87
CA LEU A 72 5.58 13.30 -6.58
C LEU A 72 7.09 13.51 -6.48
N ASP A 73 7.86 12.46 -6.20
CA ASP A 73 9.31 12.53 -6.16
C ASP A 73 9.92 12.30 -7.56
N ASN A 74 10.95 13.10 -7.88
CA ASN A 74 11.63 13.08 -9.17
C ASN A 74 12.77 12.04 -9.25
N ASP A 75 13.14 11.41 -8.13
CA ASP A 75 14.20 10.41 -8.09
C ASP A 75 13.63 9.03 -8.41
N PRO A 76 13.86 8.46 -9.61
CA PRO A 76 13.33 7.15 -9.96
C PRO A 76 13.83 6.03 -9.04
N ASN A 77 15.00 6.20 -8.41
CA ASN A 77 15.68 5.21 -7.57
C ASN A 77 15.40 5.38 -6.08
N ASN A 78 14.55 6.35 -5.70
CA ASN A 78 14.17 6.52 -4.31
C ASN A 78 13.55 5.22 -3.78
N PRO A 79 14.12 4.59 -2.74
CA PRO A 79 13.64 3.32 -2.19
C PRO A 79 12.27 3.46 -1.50
N ARG A 80 11.85 4.69 -1.19
CA ARG A 80 10.57 5.02 -0.57
C ARG A 80 9.86 6.11 -1.37
N PRO A 81 9.32 5.78 -2.56
CA PRO A 81 8.64 6.75 -3.42
C PRO A 81 7.55 7.52 -2.67
N ILE A 82 7.37 8.79 -3.03
CA ILE A 82 6.31 9.63 -2.49
C ILE A 82 5.22 9.72 -3.56
N VAL A 83 4.02 9.28 -3.21
CA VAL A 83 2.90 9.17 -4.14
C VAL A 83 1.67 9.88 -3.58
N ARG A 84 0.88 10.51 -4.45
CA ARG A 84 -0.43 11.07 -4.10
C ARG A 84 -1.53 10.19 -4.67
N SER A 85 -2.44 9.71 -3.84
CA SER A 85 -3.65 9.03 -4.34
C SER A 85 -4.49 10.00 -5.15
N THR A 86 -4.84 9.65 -6.37
CA THR A 86 -5.76 10.42 -7.21
C THR A 86 -7.22 10.20 -6.80
N GLN A 87 -7.50 9.24 -5.91
CA GLN A 87 -8.84 8.99 -5.37
C GLN A 87 -9.11 9.80 -4.10
N THR A 88 -8.14 9.83 -3.19
CA THR A 88 -8.32 10.44 -1.85
C THR A 88 -7.58 11.76 -1.67
N GLY A 89 -6.62 12.08 -2.55
CA GLY A 89 -5.73 13.23 -2.43
C GLY A 89 -4.62 13.08 -1.36
N VAL A 90 -4.61 11.99 -0.61
CA VAL A 90 -3.62 11.76 0.46
C VAL A 90 -2.25 11.47 -0.13
N ILE A 91 -1.21 12.03 0.47
CA ILE A 91 0.19 11.80 0.09
C ILE A 91 0.80 10.75 1.01
N TYR A 92 1.30 9.70 0.39
CA TYR A 92 1.94 8.59 1.06
C TYR A 92 3.43 8.52 0.73
N ARG A 93 4.24 8.23 1.74
CA ARG A 93 5.61 7.70 1.56
C ARG A 93 5.52 6.19 1.61
N LEU A 94 5.88 5.51 0.51
CA LEU A 94 5.86 4.05 0.45
C LEU A 94 6.90 3.41 1.41
N PRO A 95 6.67 2.17 1.84
CA PRO A 95 7.65 1.41 2.62
C PRO A 95 8.89 1.12 1.79
N ASN A 96 10.00 0.83 2.46
CA ASN A 96 11.19 0.27 1.81
C ASN A 96 11.00 -1.23 1.55
N ASP A 97 9.89 -1.57 0.91
CA ASP A 97 9.52 -2.93 0.53
C ASP A 97 9.57 -3.05 -1.00
N SER A 98 10.49 -3.88 -1.49
CA SER A 98 10.71 -4.07 -2.91
C SER A 98 9.52 -4.78 -3.59
N ILE A 99 8.71 -5.54 -2.85
CA ILE A 99 7.54 -6.24 -3.41
C ILE A 99 6.41 -5.28 -3.68
N THR A 100 6.01 -4.46 -2.71
CA THR A 100 4.98 -3.43 -2.87
C THR A 100 5.32 -2.48 -4.03
N ASN A 101 6.58 -2.06 -4.10
CA ASN A 101 7.07 -1.23 -5.20
C ASN A 101 7.01 -1.98 -6.56
N SER A 102 7.36 -3.26 -6.58
CA SER A 102 7.30 -4.09 -7.79
C SER A 102 5.87 -4.35 -8.26
N ILE A 103 4.92 -4.57 -7.34
CA ILE A 103 3.49 -4.69 -7.63
C ILE A 103 2.98 -3.42 -8.30
N LEU A 104 3.23 -2.25 -7.70
CA LEU A 104 2.82 -0.97 -8.28
C LEU A 104 3.47 -0.73 -9.63
N GLY A 105 4.77 -1.04 -9.76
CA GLY A 105 5.50 -0.92 -11.02
C GLY A 105 4.93 -1.82 -12.12
N TYR A 106 4.56 -3.06 -11.79
CA TYR A 106 3.96 -3.99 -12.73
C TYR A 106 2.58 -3.54 -13.18
N ILE A 107 1.68 -3.16 -12.26
CA ILE A 107 0.34 -2.66 -12.58
C ILE A 107 0.43 -1.39 -13.44
N LYS A 108 1.40 -0.50 -13.15
CA LYS A 108 1.62 0.71 -13.96
C LYS A 108 2.01 0.40 -15.40
N ARG A 109 2.86 -0.61 -15.63
CA ARG A 109 3.29 -1.05 -16.97
C ARG A 109 2.24 -1.89 -17.69
N ASN A 110 1.37 -2.55 -16.94
CA ASN A 110 0.33 -3.43 -17.47
C ASN A 110 -1.05 -3.09 -16.88
N PRO A 111 -1.63 -1.92 -17.21
CA PRO A 111 -2.96 -1.55 -16.72
C PRO A 111 -4.00 -2.60 -17.13
N GLY A 112 -4.83 -3.03 -16.20
CA GLY A 112 -5.80 -4.11 -16.42
C GLY A 112 -5.21 -5.51 -16.24
N CYS A 113 -4.00 -5.65 -15.68
CA CYS A 113 -3.51 -6.97 -15.26
C CYS A 113 -4.38 -7.57 -14.14
N THR A 114 -4.31 -8.88 -14.00
CA THR A 114 -5.04 -9.63 -12.99
C THR A 114 -4.22 -9.77 -11.70
N PRO A 115 -4.85 -9.93 -10.53
CA PRO A 115 -4.12 -10.28 -9.31
C PRO A 115 -3.25 -11.53 -9.44
N GLU A 116 -3.70 -12.54 -10.22
CA GLU A 116 -2.92 -13.77 -10.45
C GLU A 116 -1.65 -13.50 -11.27
N GLU A 117 -1.71 -12.62 -12.27
CA GLU A 117 -0.55 -12.23 -13.07
C GLU A 117 0.49 -11.51 -12.22
N VAL A 118 0.04 -10.58 -11.36
CA VAL A 118 0.92 -9.89 -10.40
C VAL A 118 1.59 -10.91 -9.48
N MET A 119 0.80 -11.81 -8.87
CA MET A 119 1.32 -12.88 -8.02
C MET A 119 2.35 -13.74 -8.74
N GLY A 120 2.06 -14.20 -9.95
CA GLY A 120 2.97 -15.05 -10.73
C GLY A 120 4.31 -14.36 -11.03
N VAL A 121 4.28 -13.07 -11.38
CA VAL A 121 5.50 -12.30 -11.65
C VAL A 121 6.33 -12.08 -10.39
N ILE A 122 5.69 -11.76 -9.26
CA ILE A 122 6.41 -11.59 -7.99
C ILE A 122 7.02 -12.91 -7.53
N LEU A 123 6.29 -14.03 -7.61
CA LEU A 123 6.81 -15.35 -7.24
C LEU A 123 8.00 -15.75 -8.13
N ALA A 124 7.90 -15.55 -9.44
CA ALA A 124 9.01 -15.81 -10.36
C ALA A 124 10.24 -14.95 -10.03
N TRP A 125 10.02 -13.67 -9.69
CA TRP A 125 11.11 -12.78 -9.31
C TRP A 125 11.78 -13.20 -8.01
N VAL A 126 11.04 -13.43 -6.91
CA VAL A 126 11.66 -13.85 -5.64
C VAL A 126 12.38 -15.20 -5.78
N GLN A 127 11.87 -16.09 -6.63
CA GLN A 127 12.57 -17.34 -6.95
C GLN A 127 13.90 -17.07 -7.66
N SER A 128 13.95 -16.11 -8.59
CA SER A 128 15.18 -15.71 -9.26
C SER A 128 16.20 -15.05 -8.32
N GLU A 129 15.74 -14.43 -7.22
CA GLU A 129 16.57 -13.89 -6.15
C GLU A 129 17.06 -14.96 -5.15
N GLY A 130 16.78 -16.24 -5.42
CA GLY A 130 17.28 -17.37 -4.63
C GLY A 130 16.32 -17.89 -3.55
N VAL A 131 15.07 -17.42 -3.52
CA VAL A 131 14.05 -18.01 -2.64
C VAL A 131 13.61 -19.37 -3.21
N ASP A 132 13.80 -20.44 -2.44
CA ASP A 132 13.28 -21.76 -2.79
C ASP A 132 11.77 -21.83 -2.56
N LEU A 133 11.00 -21.82 -3.65
CA LEU A 133 9.54 -21.93 -3.66
C LEU A 133 9.03 -23.36 -3.91
N SER A 134 9.90 -24.37 -3.90
CA SER A 134 9.47 -25.78 -4.04
C SER A 134 8.68 -26.27 -2.82
N ASN A 135 8.85 -25.61 -1.68
CA ASN A 135 8.06 -25.83 -0.48
C ASN A 135 6.70 -25.11 -0.59
N GLU A 136 5.62 -25.88 -0.55
CA GLU A 136 4.25 -25.37 -0.74
C GLU A 136 3.86 -24.31 0.30
N ASP A 137 4.17 -24.52 1.59
CA ASP A 137 3.85 -23.57 2.67
C ASP A 137 4.53 -22.22 2.45
N ARG A 138 5.79 -22.25 2.00
CA ARG A 138 6.54 -21.02 1.70
C ARG A 138 5.99 -20.32 0.47
N MET A 139 5.71 -21.06 -0.61
CA MET A 139 5.07 -20.50 -1.80
C MET A 139 3.73 -19.83 -1.45
N PHE A 140 2.94 -20.51 -0.62
CA PHE A 140 1.65 -20.01 -0.16
C PHE A 140 1.79 -18.75 0.70
N THR A 141 2.76 -18.71 1.61
CA THR A 141 3.07 -17.52 2.41
C THR A 141 3.41 -16.32 1.52
N TRP A 142 4.24 -16.51 0.49
CA TRP A 142 4.55 -15.45 -0.46
C TRP A 142 3.34 -15.02 -1.28
N ALA A 143 2.51 -15.96 -1.71
CA ALA A 143 1.29 -15.64 -2.46
C ALA A 143 0.34 -14.80 -1.61
N LEU A 144 0.13 -15.16 -0.34
CA LEU A 144 -0.69 -14.39 0.59
C LEU A 144 -0.15 -12.98 0.80
N TYR A 145 1.17 -12.83 1.01
CA TYR A 145 1.80 -11.52 1.13
C TYR A 145 1.52 -10.62 -0.08
N VAL A 146 1.54 -11.16 -1.31
CA VAL A 146 1.19 -10.39 -2.50
C VAL A 146 -0.28 -9.95 -2.50
N TYR A 147 -1.21 -10.83 -2.14
CA TYR A 147 -2.63 -10.47 -2.04
C TYR A 147 -2.88 -9.42 -0.95
N ASP A 148 -2.20 -9.55 0.18
CA ASP A 148 -2.24 -8.61 1.30
C ASP A 148 -1.73 -7.24 0.87
N ALA A 149 -0.60 -7.17 0.15
CA ALA A 149 -0.08 -5.93 -0.42
C ALA A 149 -1.05 -5.30 -1.43
N ILE A 150 -1.62 -6.09 -2.36
CA ILE A 150 -2.64 -5.61 -3.31
C ILE A 150 -3.86 -5.06 -2.56
N SER A 151 -4.32 -5.75 -1.52
CA SER A 151 -5.48 -5.32 -0.73
C SER A 151 -5.23 -3.98 -0.04
N LEU A 152 -4.05 -3.80 0.58
CA LEU A 152 -3.66 -2.54 1.20
C LEU A 152 -3.57 -1.41 0.17
N LEU A 153 -2.91 -1.65 -0.96
CA LEU A 153 -2.82 -0.66 -2.03
C LEU A 153 -4.21 -0.20 -2.49
N ALA A 154 -5.19 -1.11 -2.51
CA ALA A 154 -6.56 -0.80 -2.92
C ALA A 154 -7.32 0.02 -1.85
N ILE A 155 -7.28 -0.37 -0.57
CA ILE A 155 -8.03 0.35 0.48
C ILE A 155 -7.47 1.76 0.73
N TYR A 156 -6.17 1.96 0.50
CA TYR A 156 -5.51 3.27 0.59
C TYR A 156 -5.61 4.07 -0.72
N GLY A 157 -6.34 3.58 -1.72
CA GLY A 157 -6.64 4.30 -2.96
C GLY A 157 -5.43 4.50 -3.87
N LEU A 158 -4.38 3.70 -3.74
CA LEU A 158 -3.22 3.72 -4.64
C LEU A 158 -3.46 2.88 -5.90
N ILE A 159 -4.35 1.89 -5.81
CA ILE A 159 -4.91 1.18 -6.97
C ILE A 159 -6.43 1.14 -6.89
N ARG A 160 -7.07 0.90 -8.03
CA ARG A 160 -8.49 0.53 -8.12
C ARG A 160 -8.64 -0.87 -8.71
N ILE A 161 -9.73 -1.52 -8.35
CA ILE A 161 -10.09 -2.86 -8.80
C ILE A 161 -11.37 -2.76 -9.63
N GLU A 162 -11.34 -3.26 -10.86
CA GLU A 162 -12.55 -3.50 -11.67
C GLU A 162 -12.92 -4.99 -11.61
N LYS A 163 -14.22 -5.27 -11.46
CA LYS A 163 -14.75 -6.61 -11.18
C LYS A 163 -15.27 -7.32 -12.42
#